data_AF-A0A2U1Q3I3-F1
#
_entry.id   AF-A0A2U1Q3I3-F1
#
_cell.length_a   1.000
_cell.length_b   1.000
_cell.length_c   1.000
_cell.angle_alpha   90.00
_cell.angle_beta   90.00
_cell.angle_gamma   90.00
#
_symmetry.space_group_name_H-M   'P 1'
#
loop_
_entity.id
_entity.type
_entity.pdbx_description
1 polymer ?
#
loop_
_entity_poly.entity_id
_entity_poly.type
_entity_poly.pdbx_seq_one_letter_code
_entity_poly.pdbx_strand_id
1 'polypeptide(L)'
;MKKAYHMLALRLHPDKNPGDEDAKEKFQQLQKVISILGDEEKRALYDQTGCVDDVELAGDMAQNLKDHFRSMYKKVTEADVKEFEANYRGYDSEKNDLIDLYKKYKEALLLHALLRSEA
;
A
#
# COMPACT_ATOMS: atom_id res chain seq x y z
N MET A 1 2.54 -19.00 14.56
CA MET A 1 2.88 -18.82 13.13
C MET A 1 3.44 -20.08 12.48
N LYS A 2 4.58 -20.65 12.93
CA LYS A 2 5.24 -21.79 12.25
C LYS A 2 4.34 -23.03 12.03
N LYS A 3 3.50 -23.38 13.00
CA LYS A 3 2.56 -24.53 12.90
C LYS A 3 1.51 -24.36 11.78
N ALA A 4 0.88 -23.18 11.71
CA ALA A 4 -0.14 -22.90 10.69
C ALA A 4 0.47 -22.85 9.28
N TYR A 5 1.67 -22.25 9.15
CA TYR A 5 2.45 -22.26 7.92
C TYR A 5 2.76 -23.69 7.46
N HIS A 6 3.27 -24.55 8.35
CA HIS A 6 3.58 -25.95 8.00
C HIS A 6 2.34 -26.71 7.52
N MET A 7 1.20 -26.55 8.17
CA MET A 7 -0.05 -27.19 7.75
C MET A 7 -0.51 -26.71 6.37
N LEU A 8 -0.45 -25.39 6.10
CA LEU A 8 -0.86 -24.83 4.81
C LEU A 8 0.13 -25.17 3.70
N ALA A 9 1.44 -25.14 3.98
CA ALA A 9 2.48 -25.49 3.02
C ALA A 9 2.35 -26.95 2.58
N LEU A 10 2.04 -27.88 3.50
CA LEU A 10 1.77 -29.27 3.17
C LEU A 10 0.50 -29.44 2.32
N ARG A 11 -0.56 -28.67 2.59
CA ARG A 11 -1.80 -28.73 1.81
C ARG A 11 -1.64 -28.18 0.39
N LEU A 12 -0.83 -27.15 0.22
CA LEU A 12 -0.62 -26.44 -1.06
C LEU A 12 0.63 -26.92 -1.80
N HIS A 13 1.33 -27.94 -1.30
CA HIS A 13 2.60 -28.38 -1.90
C HIS A 13 2.39 -28.90 -3.33
N PRO A 14 3.26 -28.55 -4.30
CA PRO A 14 3.12 -28.97 -5.69
C PRO A 14 3.19 -30.51 -5.87
N ASP A 15 3.90 -31.21 -4.98
CA ASP A 15 3.95 -32.68 -4.94
C ASP A 15 2.57 -33.33 -4.67
N LYS A 16 1.71 -32.66 -3.89
CA LYS A 16 0.36 -33.14 -3.58
C LYS A 16 -0.71 -32.58 -4.52
N ASN A 17 -0.41 -31.48 -5.21
CA ASN A 17 -1.30 -30.80 -6.15
C ASN A 17 -0.60 -30.57 -7.50
N PRO A 18 -0.20 -31.65 -8.20
CA PRO A 18 0.48 -31.52 -9.49
C PRO A 18 -0.45 -30.89 -10.53
N GLY A 19 -0.02 -29.81 -11.18
CA GLY A 19 -0.78 -29.13 -12.22
C GLY A 19 -1.89 -28.18 -11.73
N ASP A 20 -2.03 -28.00 -10.41
CA ASP A 20 -2.97 -27.03 -9.84
C ASP A 20 -2.30 -25.65 -9.72
N GLU A 21 -2.62 -24.76 -10.67
CA GLU A 21 -2.08 -23.40 -10.67
C GLU A 21 -2.60 -22.54 -9.49
N ASP A 22 -3.81 -22.80 -8.98
CA ASP A 22 -4.34 -22.10 -7.81
C ASP A 22 -3.57 -22.50 -6.54
N ALA A 23 -3.25 -23.78 -6.39
CA ALA A 23 -2.45 -24.27 -5.26
C ALA A 23 -1.05 -23.66 -5.30
N LYS A 24 -0.45 -23.54 -6.49
CA LYS A 24 0.85 -22.90 -6.71
C LYS A 24 0.82 -21.41 -6.38
N GLU A 25 -0.19 -20.67 -6.83
CA GLU A 25 -0.34 -19.24 -6.51
C GLU A 25 -0.49 -19.04 -4.99
N LYS A 26 -1.37 -19.80 -4.35
CA LYS A 26 -1.55 -19.76 -2.88
C LYS A 26 -0.28 -20.14 -2.14
N PHE A 27 0.50 -21.09 -2.65
CA PHE A 27 1.78 -21.46 -2.07
C PHE A 27 2.80 -20.32 -2.16
N GLN A 28 2.88 -19.62 -3.30
CA GLN A 28 3.72 -18.43 -3.45
C GLN A 28 3.30 -17.30 -2.52
N GLN A 29 2.00 -17.04 -2.38
CA GLN A 29 1.47 -16.07 -1.42
C GLN A 29 1.83 -16.45 0.02
N LEU A 30 1.71 -17.74 0.37
CA LEU A 30 2.11 -18.24 1.69
C LEU A 30 3.60 -18.01 1.98
N GLN A 31 4.48 -18.17 0.98
CA GLN A 31 5.90 -17.84 1.11
C GLN A 31 6.13 -16.34 1.36
N LYS A 32 5.40 -15.46 0.68
CA LYS A 32 5.49 -14.01 0.90
C LYS A 32 5.03 -13.63 2.31
N VAL A 33 3.94 -14.22 2.79
CA VAL A 33 3.43 -13.94 4.14
C VAL A 33 4.43 -14.37 5.21
N ILE A 34 5.07 -15.54 5.06
CA ILE A 34 6.02 -16.02 6.08
C ILE A 34 7.34 -15.25 6.05
N SER A 35 7.77 -14.72 4.91
CA SER A 35 8.98 -13.89 4.82
C SER A 35 8.82 -12.55 5.54
N ILE A 36 7.58 -12.08 5.70
CA ILE A 36 7.24 -10.84 6.40
C ILE A 36 6.94 -11.11 7.87
N LEU A 37 6.01 -12.04 8.17
CA LEU A 37 5.58 -12.32 9.54
C LEU A 37 6.59 -13.16 10.34
N GLY A 38 7.56 -13.79 9.66
CA GLY A 38 8.61 -14.59 10.27
C GLY A 38 9.77 -13.76 10.82
N ASP A 39 9.92 -12.52 10.35
CA ASP A 39 10.94 -11.56 10.75
C ASP A 39 10.29 -10.45 11.59
N GLU A 40 10.79 -10.23 12.81
CA GLU A 40 10.19 -9.30 13.76
C GLU A 40 10.27 -7.85 13.26
N GLU A 41 11.33 -7.47 12.56
CA GLU A 41 11.49 -6.12 12.01
C GLU A 41 10.54 -5.89 10.83
N LYS A 42 10.45 -6.87 9.92
CA LYS A 42 9.53 -6.80 8.77
C LYS A 42 8.08 -6.82 9.20
N ARG A 43 7.75 -7.59 10.24
CA ARG A 43 6.42 -7.61 10.84
C ARG A 43 6.07 -6.28 11.48
N ALA A 44 6.97 -5.71 12.28
CA ALA A 44 6.73 -4.40 12.87
C ALA A 44 6.60 -3.30 11.81
N LEU A 45 7.31 -3.42 10.69
CA LEU A 45 7.18 -2.52 9.55
C LEU A 45 5.80 -2.67 8.89
N TYR A 46 5.38 -3.91 8.61
CA TYR A 46 4.07 -4.21 8.06
C TYR A 46 2.92 -3.70 8.95
N ASP A 47 3.01 -3.93 10.27
CA ASP A 47 2.02 -3.47 11.24
C ASP A 47 1.94 -1.92 11.29
N GLN A 48 2.99 -1.21 10.89
CA GLN A 48 3.04 0.26 10.88
C GLN A 48 2.64 0.89 9.53
N THR A 49 2.97 0.25 8.41
CA THR A 49 2.77 0.82 7.06
C THR A 49 1.57 0.23 6.34
N GLY A 50 1.10 -0.96 6.74
CA GLY A 50 0.05 -1.71 6.04
C GLY A 50 0.43 -2.18 4.64
N CYS A 51 1.67 -1.96 4.21
CA CYS A 51 2.11 -2.18 2.84
C CYS A 51 3.03 -3.42 2.76
N VAL A 52 2.78 -4.24 1.74
CA VAL A 52 3.45 -5.54 1.54
C VAL A 52 4.46 -5.49 0.38
N ASP A 53 4.29 -4.52 -0.52
CA ASP A 53 4.93 -4.50 -1.84
C ASP A 53 6.38 -3.97 -1.80
N ASP A 54 6.79 -3.23 -0.77
CA ASP A 54 8.12 -2.63 -0.67
C ASP A 54 9.20 -3.54 -0.02
N VAL A 55 8.93 -4.85 0.09
CA VAL A 55 9.91 -5.80 0.68
C VAL A 55 10.98 -6.22 -0.35
N GLU A 56 10.89 -5.78 -1.60
CA GLU A 56 11.93 -5.97 -2.63
C GLU A 56 13.01 -4.89 -2.66
N LEU A 57 12.86 -3.76 -1.94
CA LEU A 57 14.03 -2.93 -1.62
C LEU A 57 14.84 -3.64 -0.51
N ALA A 58 15.54 -4.69 -0.90
CA ALA A 58 16.42 -5.45 -0.03
C ALA A 58 17.64 -4.60 0.37
N GLY A 59 17.79 -4.32 1.66
CA GLY A 59 19.05 -3.89 2.29
C GLY A 59 19.06 -2.46 2.84
N ASP A 60 20.26 -2.00 3.22
CA ASP A 60 20.59 -0.71 3.85
C ASP A 60 19.90 0.51 3.22
N MET A 61 19.53 0.44 1.94
CA MET A 61 18.91 1.54 1.23
C MET A 61 17.43 1.77 1.63
N ALA A 62 16.68 0.72 1.97
CA ALA A 62 15.31 0.86 2.47
C ALA A 62 15.27 1.46 3.88
N GLN A 63 16.16 0.99 4.77
CA GLN A 63 16.33 1.59 6.09
C GLN A 63 16.72 3.07 5.98
N ASN A 64 17.74 3.40 5.18
CA ASN A 64 18.19 4.78 5.00
C ASN A 64 17.10 5.69 4.44
N LEU A 65 16.32 5.22 3.47
CA LEU A 65 15.21 5.99 2.92
C LEU A 65 14.11 6.21 3.98
N LYS A 66 13.75 5.17 4.73
CA LYS A 66 12.75 5.24 5.80
C LYS A 66 13.16 6.20 6.92
N ASP A 67 14.41 6.14 7.34
CA ASP A 67 14.95 7.01 8.39
C ASP A 67 15.05 8.46 7.90
N HIS A 68 15.40 8.67 6.64
CA HIS A 68 15.37 9.98 6.00
C HIS A 68 13.94 10.54 5.93
N PHE A 69 12.95 9.75 5.50
CA PHE A 69 11.56 10.19 5.50
C PHE A 69 11.03 10.46 6.92
N ARG A 70 11.43 9.67 7.93
CA ARG A 70 11.04 9.90 9.32
C ARG A 70 11.70 11.12 9.96
N SER A 71 12.91 11.50 9.52
CA SER A 71 13.57 12.72 10.00
C SER A 71 12.97 13.98 9.37
N MET A 72 12.52 13.88 8.12
CA MET A 72 11.91 14.99 7.38
C MET A 72 10.43 15.19 7.70
N TYR A 73 9.68 14.10 7.92
CA TYR A 73 8.24 14.14 8.12
C TYR A 73 7.85 13.61 9.49
N LYS A 74 7.06 14.40 10.23
CA LYS A 74 6.50 13.96 11.51
C LYS A 74 5.63 12.73 11.33
N LYS A 75 5.71 11.78 12.27
CA LYS A 75 4.82 10.62 12.29
C LYS A 75 3.39 11.12 12.48
N VAL A 76 2.53 10.88 11.49
CA VAL A 76 1.10 11.22 11.57
C VAL A 76 0.46 10.34 12.63
N THR A 77 -0.20 10.97 13.60
CA THR A 77 -0.99 10.28 14.63
C THR A 77 -2.47 10.34 14.31
N GLU A 78 -3.27 9.47 14.93
CA GLU A 78 -4.73 9.55 14.81
C GLU A 78 -5.27 10.90 15.30
N ALA A 79 -4.61 11.53 16.27
CA ALA A 79 -4.95 12.86 16.73
C ALA A 79 -4.70 13.91 15.64
N ASP A 80 -3.56 13.85 14.94
CA ASP A 80 -3.28 14.75 13.81
C ASP A 80 -4.34 14.62 12.71
N VAL A 81 -4.78 13.38 12.41
CA VAL A 81 -5.84 13.14 11.40
C VAL A 81 -7.17 13.74 11.84
N LYS A 82 -7.56 13.56 13.11
CA LYS A 82 -8.81 14.12 13.65
C LYS A 82 -8.78 15.64 13.72
N GLU A 83 -7.65 16.23 14.11
CA GLU A 83 -7.45 17.67 14.14
C GLU A 83 -7.50 18.25 12.72
N PHE A 84 -6.82 17.60 11.76
CA PHE A 84 -6.89 17.99 10.36
C PHE A 84 -8.32 17.89 9.83
N GLU A 85 -9.03 16.78 10.07
CA GLU A 85 -10.43 16.62 9.64
C GLU A 85 -11.34 17.71 10.21
N ALA A 86 -11.21 18.02 11.51
CA ALA A 86 -12.00 19.05 12.17
C ALA A 86 -11.74 20.46 11.61
N ASN A 87 -10.51 20.75 11.22
CA ASN A 87 -10.10 22.06 10.69
C ASN A 87 -10.25 22.18 9.17
N TYR A 88 -10.30 21.06 8.45
CA TYR A 88 -10.45 21.02 7.00
C TYR A 88 -11.92 21.04 6.58
N ARG A 89 -12.76 20.26 7.26
CA ARG A 89 -14.17 20.07 6.89
C ARG A 89 -14.99 21.34 7.15
N GLY A 90 -15.61 21.87 6.10
CA GLY A 90 -16.48 23.05 6.16
C GLY A 90 -15.75 24.40 6.14
N TYR A 91 -14.42 24.40 6.10
CA TYR A 91 -13.61 25.60 5.97
C TYR A 91 -13.32 25.96 4.51
N ASP A 92 -12.86 27.19 4.27
CA ASP A 92 -12.60 27.71 2.93
C ASP A 92 -11.49 26.93 2.19
N SER A 93 -10.61 26.23 2.90
CA SER A 93 -9.60 25.34 2.32
C SER A 93 -10.23 24.19 1.52
N GLU A 94 -11.26 23.52 2.05
CA GLU A 94 -11.98 22.46 1.33
C GLU A 94 -12.67 23.01 0.07
N LYS A 95 -13.29 24.19 0.17
CA LYS A 95 -13.94 24.83 -0.99
C LYS A 95 -12.92 25.20 -2.08
N ASN A 96 -11.78 25.75 -1.69
CA ASN A 96 -10.72 26.12 -2.63
C ASN A 96 -10.11 24.89 -3.30
N ASP A 97 -9.83 23.82 -2.53
CA ASP A 97 -9.34 22.56 -3.09
C ASP A 97 -10.36 21.93 -4.05
N LEU A 98 -11.65 21.95 -3.73
CA LEU A 98 -12.71 21.50 -4.63
C LEU A 98 -12.79 22.34 -5.91
N ILE A 99 -12.64 23.67 -5.81
CA ILE A 99 -12.60 24.57 -6.97
C ILE A 99 -11.38 24.28 -7.83
N ASP A 100 -10.22 24.05 -7.23
CA ASP A 100 -8.98 23.80 -7.97
C ASP A 100 -8.98 22.41 -8.62
N LEU A 101 -9.50 21.39 -7.93
CA LEU A 101 -9.79 20.09 -8.52
C LEU A 101 -10.78 20.22 -9.68
N TYR A 102 -11.86 20.97 -9.50
CA TYR A 102 -12.84 21.21 -10.55
C TYR A 102 -12.21 21.89 -11.77
N LYS A 103 -11.39 22.92 -11.59
CA LYS A 103 -10.66 23.57 -12.70
C LYS A 103 -9.74 22.57 -13.41
N LYS A 104 -8.90 21.86 -12.66
CA LYS A 104 -7.94 20.88 -13.18
C LYS A 104 -8.62 19.81 -14.04
N TYR A 105 -9.73 19.27 -13.58
CA TYR A 105 -10.44 18.20 -14.29
C TYR A 105 -11.45 18.72 -15.32
N LYS A 106 -11.96 19.94 -15.20
CA LYS A 106 -12.77 20.60 -16.23
C LYS A 106 -11.94 20.85 -17.50
N GLU A 107 -10.70 21.29 -17.35
CA GLU A 107 -9.77 21.44 -18.47
C GLU A 107 -9.47 20.09 -19.14
N ALA A 108 -9.26 19.04 -18.35
CA ALA A 108 -9.09 17.68 -18.88
C ALA A 108 -10.35 17.15 -19.60
N LEU A 109 -11.54 17.46 -19.08
CA LEU A 109 -12.81 17.05 -19.69
C LEU A 109 -13.08 17.81 -21.01
N LEU A 110 -12.75 19.11 -21.06
CA LEU A 110 -12.86 19.94 -22.26
C LEU A 110 -11.89 19.50 -23.35
N LEU A 111 -10.63 19.21 -23.01
CA LEU A 111 -9.66 18.62 -23.93
C LEU A 111 -10.14 17.27 -24.48
N HIS A 112 -10.70 16.41 -23.62
CA HIS A 112 -11.25 15.14 -24.08
C HIS A 112 -12.47 15.32 -25.00
N ALA A 113 -13.35 16.29 -24.73
CA ALA A 113 -14.51 16.57 -25.56
C ALA A 113 -14.12 17.13 -26.93
N LEU A 114 -13.14 18.03 -26.99
CA LEU A 114 -12.62 18.61 -28.24
C LEU A 114 -11.93 17.55 -29.10
N LEU A 115 -11.10 16.69 -28.51
CA LEU A 115 -10.44 15.58 -29.20
C LEU A 115 -11.43 14.53 -29.74
N ARG A 116 -12.64 14.43 -29.19
CA ARG A 116 -13.71 13.55 -29.71
C ARG A 116 -14.60 14.22 -30.76
N SER A 117 -14.59 15.55 -30.88
CA SER A 117 -15.36 16.27 -31.91
C SER A 117 -14.59 16.49 -33.22
N GLU A 118 -13.28 16.25 -33.20
CA GLU A 118 -12.39 16.37 -34.38
C GLU A 118 -12.04 15.00 -35.02
N ALA A 119 -12.68 13.90 -34.58
CA ALA A 119 -12.56 12.54 -35.13
C ALA A 119 -13.90 12.07 -35.69
#